data_AF-A0AAJ1N2C0-F1
#
_entry.id   AF-A0AAJ1N2C0-F1
#
_cell.length_a   1.000
_cell.length_b   1.000
_cell.length_c   1.000
_cell.angle_alpha   90.00
_cell.angle_beta   90.00
_cell.angle_gamma   90.00
#
_symmetry.space_group_name_H-M   'P 1'
#
loop_
_entity.id
_entity.type
_entity.pdbx_description
1 polymer ?
#
loop_
_entity_poly.entity_id
_entity_poly.type
_entity_poly.pdbx_seq_one_letter_code
_entity_poly.pdbx_strand_id
1 'polypeptide(L)'
;MSKITELFSDFNNQITVSVKDKSDVVIGQNFLLDITLQSNNTLPESIKINFDIQYGLTLNSISTPSLSPDKKNATAIVDLTVNNNLSPDKIASYTVSATGIGSLNVSYTAKKINEPTIKFQANKLYLTTPMEDNTPGDGNNNYIIYRAILNDYRGQPIANTPVTILSKIDKEIDKKFTVTKDDDNDLGIIKSEFYHNLIFITAYSDSKGEVSFRVYPNKGTAAVLELELSIMGVSENNKALTVYIILPRPTDSYEWLPAPDIADLHGNKLIASGSRQTFNVIINKYSPMSDTDSVIFFNQYGVVLPVEVIGDATKPDHSFQLYYDMFPLYQQSQFYYVIAHTSGDSMYSSVVDLTYTGGGDNQPSDEFSRPLDPPVIYSSLARPPLDASDDEYIIQEYDIVNLDTIDDYRNNGGIDLFIKIVGTSDLNSETKPKFGDKVFLVMYVNSSSKIINKSMPVTIKTVVGENTSTNIIPIPHEMLVDIASYSDTGYPGVIYFEYYIDSEGIRTYSKDWQSQISTVSPGGGDN
;
A
#
# COMPACT_ATOMS: atom_id res chain seq x y z
N MET A 1 66.44 -2.82 -39.52
CA MET A 1 66.20 -3.12 -38.09
C MET A 1 66.00 -1.78 -37.40
N SER A 2 64.93 -1.41 -36.73
CA SER A 2 63.70 -2.08 -36.32
C SER A 2 62.62 -0.98 -36.37
N LYS A 3 61.51 -1.29 -37.05
CA LYS A 3 60.28 -0.50 -37.10
C LYS A 3 59.22 -1.41 -36.49
N ILE A 4 58.24 -0.81 -35.80
CA ILE A 4 57.00 -1.42 -35.30
C ILE A 4 57.09 -1.95 -33.86
N THR A 5 56.82 -1.08 -32.89
CA THR A 5 56.14 -1.46 -31.64
C THR A 5 55.44 -0.25 -31.02
N GLU A 6 54.57 0.43 -31.78
CA GLU A 6 53.63 1.42 -31.23
C GLU A 6 52.35 1.39 -32.07
N LEU A 7 51.52 0.38 -31.86
CA LEU A 7 50.11 0.31 -32.27
C LEU A 7 49.42 -0.72 -31.37
N PHE A 8 49.33 -0.44 -30.07
CA PHE A 8 48.28 -1.00 -29.23
C PHE A 8 47.28 0.12 -29.00
N SER A 9 46.42 0.34 -29.99
CA SER A 9 45.17 1.07 -29.78
C SER A 9 44.28 0.23 -28.88
N ASP A 10 43.78 0.83 -27.80
CA ASP A 10 42.82 0.26 -26.85
C ASP A 10 41.65 -0.46 -27.56
N PHE A 11 41.65 -1.79 -27.50
CA PHE A 11 40.53 -2.61 -27.95
C PHE A 11 39.51 -2.71 -26.81
N ASN A 12 38.58 -1.75 -26.71
CA ASN A 12 37.42 -1.89 -25.82
C ASN A 12 36.37 -2.80 -26.48
N ASN A 13 36.66 -4.09 -26.53
CA ASN A 13 35.66 -5.12 -26.77
C ASN A 13 35.10 -5.56 -25.41
N GLN A 14 33.79 -5.43 -25.21
CA GLN A 14 33.17 -5.68 -23.92
C GLN A 14 31.93 -6.56 -24.05
N ILE A 15 31.76 -7.47 -23.09
CA ILE A 15 30.50 -8.16 -22.84
C ILE A 15 29.92 -7.56 -21.55
N THR A 16 28.66 -7.16 -21.59
CA THR A 16 27.91 -6.72 -20.41
C THR A 16 26.62 -7.52 -20.29
N VAL A 17 26.14 -7.64 -19.06
CA VAL A 17 24.91 -8.36 -18.72
C VAL A 17 23.98 -7.46 -17.91
N SER A 18 22.65 -7.59 -18.09
CA SER A 18 21.66 -6.76 -17.37
C SER A 18 21.63 -7.04 -15.86
N VAL A 19 21.70 -8.31 -15.47
CA VAL A 19 21.89 -8.73 -14.07
C VAL A 19 23.39 -8.76 -13.77
N LYS A 20 23.84 -7.84 -12.91
CA LYS A 20 25.27 -7.60 -12.67
C LYS A 20 25.92 -8.76 -11.90
N ASP A 21 27.22 -8.95 -12.13
CA ASP A 21 28.03 -9.83 -11.29
C ASP A 21 27.92 -9.43 -9.81
N LYS A 22 27.84 -10.44 -8.94
CA LYS A 22 27.62 -10.34 -7.49
C LYS A 22 26.23 -9.86 -7.06
N SER A 23 25.25 -9.84 -7.96
CA SER A 23 23.84 -9.71 -7.58
C SER A 23 23.38 -10.87 -6.70
N ASP A 24 22.35 -10.62 -5.90
CA ASP A 24 21.56 -11.69 -5.30
C ASP A 24 20.52 -12.19 -6.33
N VAL A 25 20.21 -13.48 -6.27
CA VAL A 25 19.11 -14.10 -7.04
C VAL A 25 18.28 -14.98 -6.10
N VAL A 26 16.98 -15.14 -6.38
CA VAL A 26 16.12 -15.92 -5.50
C VAL A 26 16.09 -17.39 -5.94
N ILE A 27 16.16 -18.32 -4.99
CA ILE A 27 16.06 -19.76 -5.28
C ILE A 27 14.70 -20.04 -5.96
N GLY A 28 14.73 -20.68 -7.14
CA GLY A 28 13.55 -20.95 -7.96
C GLY A 28 13.19 -19.85 -8.96
N GLN A 29 13.87 -18.71 -8.91
CA GLN A 29 13.58 -17.57 -9.77
C GLN A 29 13.87 -17.88 -11.24
N ASN A 30 12.94 -17.49 -12.10
CA ASN A 30 13.15 -17.34 -13.53
C ASN A 30 13.42 -15.86 -13.82
N PHE A 31 14.42 -15.55 -14.65
CA PHE A 31 14.69 -14.18 -15.05
C PHE A 31 15.31 -14.11 -16.44
N LEU A 32 15.07 -12.99 -17.11
CA LEU A 32 15.70 -12.68 -18.39
C LEU A 32 17.00 -11.91 -18.16
N LEU A 33 17.98 -12.23 -18.99
CA LEU A 33 19.30 -11.65 -18.98
C LEU A 33 19.61 -11.10 -20.38
N ASP A 34 19.77 -9.78 -20.48
CA ASP A 34 20.27 -9.17 -21.71
C ASP A 34 21.79 -9.25 -21.73
N ILE A 35 22.33 -9.89 -22.75
CA ILE A 35 23.75 -9.86 -23.09
C ILE A 35 23.94 -8.79 -24.15
N THR A 36 24.75 -7.78 -23.83
CA THR A 36 25.19 -6.77 -24.79
C THR A 36 26.66 -6.97 -25.12
N LEU A 37 26.96 -7.07 -26.41
CA LEU A 37 28.31 -7.11 -26.97
C LEU A 37 28.61 -5.75 -27.56
N GLN A 38 29.74 -5.16 -27.19
CA GLN A 38 30.22 -3.90 -27.74
C GLN A 38 31.61 -4.09 -28.32
N SER A 39 31.84 -3.55 -29.52
CA SER A 39 33.15 -3.54 -30.16
C SER A 39 33.43 -2.21 -30.86
N ASN A 40 34.68 -1.79 -30.81
CA ASN A 40 35.17 -0.68 -31.63
C ASN A 40 35.20 -1.02 -33.13
N ASN A 41 35.20 -2.32 -33.46
CA ASN A 41 35.21 -2.84 -34.82
C ASN A 41 33.84 -3.36 -35.24
N THR A 42 33.64 -3.51 -36.56
CA THR A 42 32.47 -4.17 -37.13
C THR A 42 32.39 -5.61 -36.62
N LEU A 43 31.30 -5.94 -35.93
CA LEU A 43 30.98 -7.30 -35.51
C LEU A 43 30.65 -8.17 -36.75
N PRO A 44 31.02 -9.46 -36.72
CA PRO A 44 30.67 -10.38 -37.81
C PRO A 44 29.15 -10.57 -37.90
N GLU A 45 28.63 -10.84 -39.10
CA GLU A 45 27.19 -11.05 -39.31
C GLU A 45 26.64 -12.30 -38.61
N SER A 46 27.51 -13.26 -38.29
CA SER A 46 27.18 -14.47 -37.54
C SER A 46 27.95 -14.54 -36.23
N ILE A 47 27.51 -13.77 -35.24
CA ILE A 47 28.02 -13.87 -33.87
C ILE A 47 27.50 -15.16 -33.23
N LYS A 48 28.40 -15.93 -32.64
CA LYS A 48 28.03 -17.03 -31.73
C LYS A 48 28.30 -16.60 -30.30
N ILE A 49 27.26 -16.65 -29.48
CA ILE A 49 27.36 -16.52 -28.02
C ILE A 49 27.36 -17.94 -27.47
N ASN A 50 28.39 -18.28 -26.70
CA ASN A 50 28.45 -19.51 -25.94
C ASN A 50 28.19 -19.20 -24.47
N PHE A 51 27.23 -19.91 -23.89
CA PHE A 51 26.77 -19.71 -22.52
C PHE A 51 26.97 -21.01 -21.73
N ASP A 52 27.93 -21.01 -20.82
CA ASP A 52 28.36 -22.18 -20.07
C ASP A 52 27.96 -22.05 -18.60
N ILE A 53 27.00 -22.87 -18.16
CA ILE A 53 26.58 -22.88 -16.76
C ILE A 53 27.56 -23.70 -15.94
N GLN A 54 28.15 -23.06 -14.94
CA GLN A 54 29.11 -23.71 -14.05
C GLN A 54 28.40 -24.37 -12.87
N TYR A 55 27.44 -23.66 -12.25
CA TYR A 55 26.73 -24.17 -11.08
C TYR A 55 25.43 -23.42 -10.80
N GLY A 56 24.42 -24.14 -10.29
CA GLY A 56 23.26 -23.56 -9.60
C GLY A 56 22.22 -22.86 -10.48
N LEU A 57 22.40 -22.87 -11.79
CA LEU A 57 21.46 -22.31 -12.77
C LEU A 57 21.01 -23.40 -13.75
N THR A 58 19.94 -23.13 -14.48
CA THR A 58 19.49 -23.86 -15.66
C THR A 58 19.29 -22.87 -16.81
N LEU A 59 19.79 -23.23 -18.00
CA LEU A 59 19.64 -22.45 -19.22
C LEU A 59 18.36 -22.92 -19.92
N ASN A 60 17.34 -22.07 -19.96
CA ASN A 60 16.07 -22.40 -20.60
C ASN A 60 16.13 -22.12 -22.10
N SER A 61 16.62 -20.92 -22.46
CA SER A 61 16.77 -20.53 -23.86
C SER A 61 17.82 -19.42 -24.03
N ILE A 62 18.32 -19.28 -25.26
CA ILE A 62 19.13 -18.15 -25.70
C ILE A 62 18.63 -17.69 -27.07
N SER A 63 18.38 -16.39 -27.21
CA SER A 63 17.95 -15.81 -28.48
C SER A 63 19.13 -15.62 -29.44
N THR A 64 18.83 -15.58 -30.73
CA THR A 64 19.82 -15.21 -31.75
C THR A 64 20.25 -13.76 -31.55
N PRO A 65 21.56 -13.44 -31.52
CA PRO A 65 22.03 -12.07 -31.36
C PRO A 65 21.49 -11.15 -32.45
N SER A 66 20.89 -10.03 -32.05
CA SER A 66 20.45 -8.96 -32.95
C SER A 66 21.56 -7.92 -33.07
N LEU A 67 22.00 -7.66 -34.31
CA LEU A 67 23.05 -6.68 -34.60
C LEU A 67 22.47 -5.27 -34.70
N SER A 68 23.16 -4.28 -34.15
CA SER A 68 22.82 -2.88 -34.37
C SER A 68 23.07 -2.45 -35.83
N PRO A 69 22.41 -1.38 -36.32
CA PRO A 69 22.61 -0.89 -37.69
C PRO A 69 24.06 -0.50 -38.03
N ASP A 70 24.80 0.02 -37.05
CA ASP A 70 26.22 0.37 -37.17
C ASP A 70 27.16 -0.84 -37.05
N LYS A 71 26.60 -2.04 -36.79
CA LYS A 71 27.30 -3.31 -36.59
C LYS A 71 28.35 -3.29 -35.47
N LYS A 72 28.27 -2.35 -34.53
CA LYS A 72 29.21 -2.25 -33.39
C LYS A 72 28.68 -2.85 -32.11
N ASN A 73 27.37 -3.06 -32.05
CA ASN A 73 26.68 -3.63 -30.91
C ASN A 73 25.88 -4.85 -31.33
N ALA A 74 25.75 -5.82 -30.44
CA ALA A 74 24.81 -6.91 -30.60
C ALA A 74 24.17 -7.27 -29.27
N THR A 75 22.88 -7.62 -29.30
CA THR A 75 22.12 -7.95 -28.09
C THR A 75 21.51 -9.33 -28.22
N ALA A 76 21.59 -10.15 -27.17
CA ALA A 76 20.88 -11.42 -27.06
C ALA A 76 20.20 -11.51 -25.69
N ILE A 77 19.12 -12.27 -25.62
CA ILE A 77 18.34 -12.49 -24.41
C ILE A 77 18.54 -13.94 -23.99
N VAL A 78 18.84 -14.15 -22.71
CA VAL A 78 18.97 -15.48 -22.12
C VAL A 78 17.91 -15.64 -21.04
N ASP A 79 17.21 -16.77 -21.07
CA ASP A 79 16.24 -17.16 -20.06
C ASP A 79 16.89 -18.16 -19.11
N LEU A 80 17.00 -17.79 -17.83
CA LEU A 80 17.64 -18.57 -16.78
C LEU A 80 16.69 -18.89 -15.65
N THR A 81 16.87 -20.07 -15.05
CA THR A 81 16.25 -20.46 -13.78
C THR A 81 17.31 -20.71 -12.72
N VAL A 82 17.09 -20.19 -11.51
CA VAL A 82 17.86 -20.55 -10.32
C VAL A 82 17.35 -21.87 -9.78
N ASN A 83 18.23 -22.85 -9.61
CA ASN A 83 17.80 -24.20 -9.27
C ASN A 83 17.13 -24.27 -7.88
N ASN A 84 15.96 -24.92 -7.81
CA ASN A 84 15.16 -25.07 -6.58
C ASN A 84 15.87 -25.81 -5.44
N ASN A 85 16.88 -26.62 -5.75
CA ASN A 85 17.61 -27.43 -4.77
C ASN A 85 18.87 -26.72 -4.21
N LEU A 86 19.11 -25.45 -4.59
CA LEU A 86 20.23 -24.72 -4.04
C LEU A 86 20.01 -24.44 -2.55
N SER A 87 21.07 -24.58 -1.75
CA SER A 87 21.05 -24.09 -0.37
C SER A 87 21.16 -22.56 -0.35
N PRO A 88 20.53 -21.86 0.61
CA PRO A 88 20.70 -20.42 0.78
C PRO A 88 22.18 -20.02 0.93
N ASP A 89 22.51 -18.82 0.44
CA ASP A 89 23.84 -18.20 0.41
C ASP A 89 24.90 -18.97 -0.40
N LYS A 90 24.50 -19.89 -1.27
CA LYS A 90 25.41 -20.54 -2.23
C LYS A 90 25.53 -19.71 -3.51
N ILE A 91 26.70 -19.80 -4.13
CA ILE A 91 26.99 -19.10 -5.38
C ILE A 91 26.41 -19.88 -6.55
N ALA A 92 25.66 -19.21 -7.42
CA ALA A 92 25.27 -19.69 -8.75
C ALA A 92 26.11 -18.95 -9.80
N SER A 93 26.56 -19.61 -10.87
CA SER A 93 27.54 -19.01 -11.79
C SER A 93 27.50 -19.57 -13.21
N TYR A 94 27.95 -18.73 -14.15
CA TYR A 94 28.12 -19.07 -15.55
C TYR A 94 29.27 -18.27 -16.19
N THR A 95 29.70 -18.72 -17.36
CA THR A 95 30.59 -17.98 -18.26
C THR A 95 29.85 -17.71 -19.56
N VAL A 96 29.82 -16.45 -19.97
CA VAL A 96 29.40 -16.07 -21.32
C VAL A 96 30.63 -15.73 -22.16
N SER A 97 30.66 -16.18 -23.41
CA SER A 97 31.73 -15.84 -24.35
C SER A 97 31.18 -15.59 -25.74
N ALA A 98 31.83 -14.68 -26.48
CA ALA A 98 31.44 -14.33 -27.84
C ALA A 98 32.66 -14.27 -28.75
N THR A 99 32.53 -14.87 -29.94
CA THR A 99 33.62 -14.93 -30.92
C THR A 99 34.14 -13.53 -31.26
N GLY A 100 35.45 -13.31 -31.09
CA GLY A 100 36.11 -12.04 -31.42
C GLY A 100 35.93 -10.91 -30.38
N ILE A 101 35.23 -11.16 -29.27
CA ILE A 101 35.04 -10.19 -28.19
C ILE A 101 35.83 -10.63 -26.95
N GLY A 102 35.51 -11.80 -26.40
CA GLY A 102 36.09 -12.28 -25.15
C GLY A 102 35.12 -13.14 -24.35
N SER A 103 35.37 -13.25 -23.05
CA SER A 103 34.50 -13.93 -22.10
C SER A 103 34.27 -13.08 -20.84
N LEU A 104 33.13 -13.31 -20.19
CA LEU A 104 32.76 -12.72 -18.91
C LEU A 104 32.29 -13.85 -17.98
N ASN A 105 32.87 -13.89 -16.79
CA ASN A 105 32.42 -14.77 -15.72
C ASN A 105 31.47 -13.99 -14.83
N VAL A 106 30.36 -14.62 -14.45
CA VAL A 106 29.33 -14.00 -13.62
C VAL A 106 28.95 -14.96 -12.52
N SER A 107 28.82 -14.40 -11.32
CA SER A 107 28.46 -15.11 -10.10
C SER A 107 27.34 -14.36 -9.37
N TYR A 108 26.38 -15.11 -8.84
CA TYR A 108 25.26 -14.60 -8.05
C TYR A 108 25.21 -15.31 -6.70
N THR A 109 24.69 -14.64 -5.68
CA THR A 109 24.40 -15.28 -4.39
C THR A 109 22.93 -15.67 -4.34
N ALA A 110 22.64 -16.96 -4.16
CA ALA A 110 21.27 -17.42 -4.08
C ALA A 110 20.68 -17.15 -2.69
N LYS A 111 19.52 -16.52 -2.64
CA LYS A 111 18.78 -16.16 -1.43
C LYS A 111 17.46 -16.91 -1.37
N LYS A 112 17.02 -17.24 -0.16
CA LYS A 112 15.65 -17.70 0.10
C LYS A 112 14.83 -16.52 0.58
N ILE A 113 13.82 -16.14 -0.17
CA ILE A 113 13.00 -14.96 0.11
C ILE A 113 11.96 -15.21 1.21
N ASN A 114 11.55 -14.14 1.90
CA ASN A 114 10.40 -14.11 2.78
C ASN A 114 9.18 -13.52 2.06
N GLU A 115 8.55 -14.31 1.18
CA GLU A 115 7.46 -13.85 0.30
C GLU A 115 6.32 -13.12 1.02
N PRO A 116 5.82 -13.59 2.20
CA PRO A 116 4.74 -12.91 2.93
C PRO A 116 5.01 -11.45 3.30
N THR A 117 6.26 -10.99 3.21
CA THR A 117 6.66 -9.63 3.60
C THR A 117 6.77 -8.65 2.43
N ILE A 118 6.61 -9.12 1.19
CA ILE A 118 6.68 -8.25 0.01
C ILE A 118 5.43 -7.38 -0.04
N LYS A 119 5.58 -6.10 0.31
CA LYS A 119 4.52 -5.09 0.17
C LYS A 119 4.87 -4.17 -1.00
N PHE A 120 4.16 -4.32 -2.11
CA PHE A 120 4.32 -3.45 -3.27
C PHE A 120 3.35 -2.27 -3.17
N GLN A 121 3.87 -1.04 -3.18
CA GLN A 121 3.12 0.16 -2.82
C GLN A 121 3.36 1.30 -3.81
N ALA A 122 2.31 2.07 -4.08
CA ALA A 122 2.41 3.35 -4.74
C ALA A 122 2.38 4.48 -3.70
N ASN A 123 3.11 5.57 -3.93
CA ASN A 123 3.10 6.72 -3.02
C ASN A 123 1.88 7.64 -3.21
N LYS A 124 1.09 7.44 -4.27
CA LYS A 124 -0.08 8.24 -4.62
C LYS A 124 -1.21 7.32 -5.05
N LEU A 125 -2.43 7.65 -4.65
CA LEU A 125 -3.65 7.00 -5.10
C LEU A 125 -4.15 7.56 -6.43
N TYR A 126 -3.88 8.84 -6.71
CA TYR A 126 -4.24 9.48 -7.95
C TYR A 126 -3.17 10.48 -8.40
N LEU A 127 -3.19 10.81 -9.69
CA LEU A 127 -2.35 11.84 -10.28
C LEU A 127 -3.13 12.56 -11.38
N THR A 128 -3.14 13.89 -11.34
CA THR A 128 -3.65 14.65 -12.49
C THR A 128 -2.60 14.66 -13.59
N THR A 129 -2.98 14.22 -14.79
CA THR A 129 -2.08 14.21 -15.94
C THR A 129 -1.63 15.65 -16.29
N PRO A 130 -0.38 15.83 -16.73
CA PRO A 130 0.13 17.18 -16.99
C PRO A 130 -0.45 17.75 -18.28
N MET A 131 -0.63 19.08 -18.28
CA MET A 131 -1.02 19.83 -19.47
C MET A 131 0.16 20.07 -20.43
N GLU A 132 1.39 19.89 -19.95
CA GLU A 132 2.62 20.00 -20.74
C GLU A 132 3.40 18.69 -20.74
N ASP A 133 4.44 18.61 -21.56
CA ASP A 133 5.26 17.41 -21.67
C ASP A 133 5.91 17.06 -20.32
N ASN A 134 5.84 15.78 -19.96
CA ASN A 134 6.27 15.27 -18.67
C ASN A 134 7.61 14.55 -18.75
N THR A 135 8.61 15.25 -19.25
CA THR A 135 9.94 14.67 -19.45
C THR A 135 10.61 14.42 -18.10
N PRO A 136 11.12 13.21 -17.83
CA PRO A 136 11.88 12.95 -16.61
C PRO A 136 13.13 13.83 -16.54
N GLY A 137 13.36 14.47 -15.38
CA GLY A 137 14.57 15.26 -15.10
C GLY A 137 14.42 16.77 -15.24
N ASP A 138 13.33 17.28 -15.82
CA ASP A 138 13.09 18.72 -15.98
C ASP A 138 12.61 19.41 -14.68
N GLY A 139 12.97 18.87 -13.51
CA GLY A 139 12.45 19.30 -12.20
C GLY A 139 10.96 19.00 -11.99
N ASN A 140 10.35 18.23 -12.90
CA ASN A 140 8.94 17.89 -12.85
C ASN A 140 8.66 16.80 -11.80
N ASN A 141 7.75 17.11 -10.87
CA ASN A 141 7.33 16.20 -9.81
C ASN A 141 6.01 15.46 -10.10
N ASN A 142 5.55 15.50 -11.36
CA ASN A 142 4.31 14.86 -11.80
C ASN A 142 4.53 13.38 -12.15
N TYR A 143 4.91 12.59 -11.15
CA TYR A 143 5.09 11.14 -11.27
C TYR A 143 4.56 10.40 -10.06
N ILE A 144 4.40 9.09 -10.20
CA ILE A 144 4.11 8.15 -9.11
C ILE A 144 5.38 7.37 -8.82
N ILE A 145 5.70 7.16 -7.54
CA ILE A 145 6.77 6.28 -7.12
C ILE A 145 6.15 4.96 -6.67
N TYR A 146 6.66 3.87 -7.22
CA TYR A 146 6.36 2.52 -6.78
C TYR A 146 7.54 1.94 -6.00
N ARG A 147 7.25 1.23 -4.90
CA ARG A 147 8.24 0.69 -3.97
C ARG A 147 7.88 -0.69 -3.44
N ALA A 148 8.88 -1.53 -3.24
CA ALA A 148 8.79 -2.76 -2.46
C ALA A 148 10.13 -3.02 -1.76
N ILE A 149 10.10 -3.75 -0.65
CA ILE A 149 11.32 -4.19 0.06
C ILE A 149 11.41 -5.71 -0.03
N LEU A 150 12.56 -6.21 -0.48
CA LEU A 150 12.87 -7.62 -0.60
C LEU A 150 13.81 -8.04 0.53
N ASN A 151 13.33 -8.93 1.38
CA ASN A 151 14.11 -9.52 2.47
C ASN A 151 14.20 -11.04 2.35
N ASP A 152 15.32 -11.60 2.76
CA ASP A 152 15.50 -13.03 2.92
C ASP A 152 14.71 -13.56 4.12
N TYR A 153 14.64 -14.89 4.25
CA TYR A 153 13.97 -15.58 5.35
C TYR A 153 14.53 -15.25 6.75
N ARG A 154 15.65 -14.53 6.86
CA ARG A 154 16.27 -14.03 8.10
C ARG A 154 16.12 -12.52 8.27
N GLY A 155 15.36 -11.85 7.40
CA GLY A 155 15.15 -10.41 7.43
C GLY A 155 16.32 -9.59 6.90
N GLN A 156 17.26 -10.19 6.17
CA GLN A 156 18.36 -9.48 5.52
C GLN A 156 17.95 -9.01 4.12
N PRO A 157 18.41 -7.84 3.66
CA PRO A 157 18.06 -7.33 2.34
C PRO A 157 18.59 -8.22 1.21
N ILE A 158 17.81 -8.32 0.13
CA ILE A 158 18.16 -9.05 -1.11
C ILE A 158 18.51 -8.02 -2.19
N ALA A 159 19.78 -7.91 -2.56
CA ALA A 159 20.31 -6.78 -3.31
C ALA A 159 20.56 -7.05 -4.80
N ASN A 160 20.34 -6.04 -5.65
CA ASN A 160 20.55 -6.08 -7.10
C ASN A 160 19.81 -7.23 -7.79
N THR A 161 18.66 -7.63 -7.24
CA THR A 161 17.87 -8.75 -7.72
C THR A 161 16.83 -8.25 -8.72
N PRO A 162 16.72 -8.87 -9.90
CA PRO A 162 15.70 -8.49 -10.87
C PRO A 162 14.31 -8.89 -10.37
N VAL A 163 13.33 -8.04 -10.59
CA VAL A 163 11.90 -8.31 -10.38
C VAL A 163 11.11 -7.89 -11.61
N THR A 164 9.99 -8.57 -11.83
CA THR A 164 9.11 -8.33 -12.96
C THR A 164 7.92 -7.48 -12.51
N ILE A 165 7.69 -6.37 -13.20
CA ILE A 165 6.52 -5.52 -13.01
C ILE A 165 5.56 -5.75 -14.18
N LEU A 166 4.38 -6.27 -13.87
CA LEU A 166 3.29 -6.52 -14.81
C LEU A 166 2.30 -5.37 -14.73
N SER A 167 1.71 -5.00 -15.87
CA SER A 167 0.65 -3.99 -15.94
C SER A 167 -0.58 -4.56 -16.61
N LYS A 168 -1.76 -4.23 -16.07
CA LYS A 168 -3.04 -4.58 -16.72
C LYS A 168 -3.42 -3.69 -17.90
N ILE A 169 -2.75 -2.54 -18.09
CA ILE A 169 -2.96 -1.67 -19.26
C ILE A 169 -2.19 -2.19 -20.51
N ASP A 170 -1.50 -3.33 -20.38
CA ASP A 170 -0.96 -4.14 -21.47
C ASP A 170 -0.12 -3.31 -22.48
N LYS A 171 -0.23 -3.58 -23.80
CA LYS A 171 0.55 -3.01 -24.93
C LYS A 171 0.63 -1.48 -25.05
N GLU A 172 0.08 -0.73 -24.11
CA GLU A 172 0.05 0.73 -24.10
C GLU A 172 0.91 1.36 -23.00
N ILE A 173 1.57 0.60 -22.12
CA ILE A 173 2.37 1.18 -21.03
C ILE A 173 3.39 2.20 -21.54
N ASP A 174 4.20 1.84 -22.55
CA ASP A 174 5.20 2.74 -23.14
C ASP A 174 4.58 3.87 -24.00
N LYS A 175 3.30 3.77 -24.38
CA LYS A 175 2.57 4.82 -25.11
C LYS A 175 1.97 5.86 -24.18
N LYS A 176 1.56 5.44 -22.97
CA LYS A 176 0.90 6.28 -21.98
C LYS A 176 1.86 6.78 -20.91
N PHE A 177 2.96 6.07 -20.69
CA PHE A 177 3.87 6.33 -19.58
C PHE A 177 5.33 6.25 -20.00
N THR A 178 6.15 7.05 -19.32
CA THR A 178 7.59 6.84 -19.26
C THR A 178 7.94 6.30 -17.88
N VAL A 179 8.68 5.19 -17.83
CA VAL A 179 9.13 4.58 -16.57
C VAL A 179 10.62 4.80 -16.39
N THR A 180 11.04 5.16 -15.19
CA THR A 180 12.44 5.47 -14.86
C THR A 180 12.85 4.84 -13.54
N LYS A 181 14.15 4.73 -13.28
CA LYS A 181 14.66 4.47 -11.93
C LYS A 181 14.25 5.59 -10.97
N ASP A 182 14.17 5.25 -9.69
CA ASP A 182 14.02 6.24 -8.60
C ASP A 182 15.41 6.74 -8.14
N ASP A 183 16.14 7.41 -9.02
CA ASP A 183 17.44 8.04 -8.72
C ASP A 183 17.51 9.43 -9.36
N ASP A 184 17.64 10.47 -8.53
CA ASP A 184 17.70 11.86 -9.00
C ASP A 184 18.97 12.18 -9.80
N ASN A 185 20.03 11.37 -9.67
CA ASN A 185 21.29 11.57 -10.39
C ASN A 185 21.35 10.81 -11.73
N ASP A 186 20.65 9.69 -11.83
CA ASP A 186 20.51 8.87 -13.04
C ASP A 186 19.11 8.29 -13.12
N LEU A 187 18.20 9.06 -13.71
CA LEU A 187 16.81 8.60 -13.86
C LEU A 187 16.72 7.34 -14.70
N GLY A 188 17.59 7.12 -15.69
CA GLY A 188 17.63 5.92 -16.55
C GLY A 188 16.25 5.37 -16.97
N ILE A 189 15.81 5.66 -18.21
CA ILE A 189 14.53 5.14 -18.73
C ILE A 189 14.54 3.60 -18.74
N ILE A 190 13.52 3.00 -18.14
CA ILE A 190 13.27 1.57 -18.14
C ILE A 190 12.23 1.29 -19.21
N LYS A 191 12.58 0.48 -20.20
CA LYS A 191 11.67 0.12 -21.30
C LYS A 191 10.87 -1.13 -20.94
N SER A 192 9.67 -1.25 -21.49
CA SER A 192 8.96 -2.52 -21.45
C SER A 192 9.62 -3.56 -22.36
N GLU A 193 9.56 -4.80 -21.93
CA GLU A 193 10.05 -5.98 -22.64
C GLU A 193 8.84 -6.82 -23.08
N PHE A 194 8.94 -7.46 -24.25
CA PHE A 194 7.94 -8.41 -24.72
C PHE A 194 8.54 -9.81 -24.83
N TYR A 195 8.08 -10.73 -23.99
CA TYR A 195 8.56 -12.11 -24.00
C TYR A 195 7.40 -13.07 -23.66
N HIS A 196 7.29 -14.18 -24.41
CA HIS A 196 6.22 -15.17 -24.26
C HIS A 196 4.79 -14.60 -24.14
N ASN A 197 4.46 -13.59 -24.96
CA ASN A 197 3.18 -12.87 -24.96
C ASN A 197 2.87 -12.03 -23.71
N LEU A 198 3.87 -11.77 -22.86
CA LEU A 198 3.75 -10.88 -21.72
C LEU A 198 4.55 -9.59 -21.99
N ILE A 199 3.96 -8.45 -21.63
CA ILE A 199 4.66 -7.17 -21.55
C ILE A 199 4.93 -6.88 -20.09
N PHE A 200 6.18 -6.62 -19.77
CA PHE A 200 6.58 -6.31 -18.40
C PHE A 200 7.76 -5.34 -18.39
N ILE A 201 8.04 -4.83 -17.20
CA ILE A 201 9.20 -3.99 -16.93
C ILE A 201 10.08 -4.74 -15.94
N THR A 202 11.39 -4.79 -16.20
CA THR A 202 12.36 -5.33 -15.24
C THR A 202 12.88 -4.21 -14.34
N ALA A 203 12.61 -4.31 -13.05
CA ALA A 203 13.19 -3.43 -12.03
C ALA A 203 14.20 -4.22 -11.17
N TYR A 204 15.08 -3.51 -10.45
CA TYR A 204 16.11 -4.14 -9.62
C TYR A 204 16.02 -3.60 -8.20
N SER A 205 16.25 -4.47 -7.22
CA SER A 205 16.44 -4.02 -5.85
C SER A 205 17.79 -3.33 -5.66
N ASP A 206 17.87 -2.35 -4.76
CA ASP A 206 19.11 -1.70 -4.38
C ASP A 206 19.87 -2.49 -3.31
N SER A 207 20.94 -1.91 -2.75
CA SER A 207 21.73 -2.51 -1.67
C SER A 207 20.97 -2.76 -0.35
N LYS A 208 19.81 -2.13 -0.17
CA LYS A 208 18.91 -2.28 0.98
C LYS A 208 17.73 -3.20 0.66
N GLY A 209 17.73 -3.83 -0.51
CA GLY A 209 16.63 -4.66 -0.98
C GLY A 209 15.41 -3.86 -1.45
N GLU A 210 15.51 -2.54 -1.59
CA GLU A 210 14.41 -1.71 -2.04
C GLU A 210 14.34 -1.72 -3.57
N VAL A 211 13.23 -2.19 -4.12
CA VAL A 211 12.87 -1.98 -5.53
C VAL A 211 12.13 -0.65 -5.59
N SER A 212 12.64 0.32 -6.36
CA SER A 212 11.91 1.56 -6.59
C SER A 212 12.06 2.11 -8.01
N PHE A 213 10.96 2.60 -8.56
CA PHE A 213 10.89 3.22 -9.87
C PHE A 213 9.80 4.28 -9.93
N ARG A 214 9.91 5.18 -10.90
CA ARG A 214 8.97 6.28 -11.15
C ARG A 214 8.18 6.02 -12.41
N VAL A 215 6.91 6.38 -12.40
CA VAL A 215 6.00 6.33 -13.56
C VAL A 215 5.51 7.74 -13.85
N TYR A 216 5.84 8.24 -15.04
CA TYR A 216 5.46 9.56 -15.53
C TYR A 216 4.34 9.41 -16.57
N PRO A 217 3.12 9.93 -16.33
CA PRO A 217 2.11 10.02 -17.37
C PRO A 217 2.55 10.95 -18.48
N ASN A 218 2.33 10.55 -19.72
CA ASN A 218 2.50 11.42 -20.87
C ASN A 218 1.43 12.54 -20.84
N LYS A 219 1.71 13.64 -21.54
CA LYS A 219 0.81 14.79 -21.61
C LYS A 219 -0.60 14.36 -22.01
N GLY A 220 -1.59 14.73 -21.19
CA GLY A 220 -3.01 14.49 -21.47
C GLY A 220 -3.44 13.02 -21.50
N THR A 221 -2.63 12.08 -20.99
CA THR A 221 -3.02 10.67 -20.91
C THR A 221 -3.60 10.35 -19.55
N ALA A 222 -4.87 9.94 -19.52
CA ALA A 222 -5.52 9.36 -18.34
C ALA A 222 -5.54 7.83 -18.43
N ALA A 223 -5.55 7.17 -17.28
CA ALA A 223 -5.59 5.71 -17.16
C ALA A 223 -5.86 5.24 -15.72
N VAL A 224 -6.36 4.01 -15.60
CA VAL A 224 -6.46 3.29 -14.31
C VAL A 224 -5.30 2.30 -14.22
N LEU A 225 -4.24 2.67 -13.50
CA LEU A 225 -2.97 1.96 -13.47
C LEU A 225 -2.94 0.91 -12.35
N GLU A 226 -3.01 -0.35 -12.76
CA GLU A 226 -2.79 -1.51 -11.90
C GLU A 226 -1.44 -2.15 -12.24
N LEU A 227 -0.52 -2.13 -11.27
CA LEU A 227 0.78 -2.78 -11.37
C LEU A 227 0.90 -3.91 -10.36
N GLU A 228 1.54 -4.99 -10.80
CA GLU A 228 1.83 -6.17 -9.99
C GLU A 228 3.33 -6.45 -10.01
N LEU A 229 3.93 -6.71 -8.86
CA LEU A 229 5.32 -7.11 -8.73
C LEU A 229 5.40 -8.63 -8.54
N SER A 230 6.25 -9.27 -9.33
CA SER A 230 6.49 -10.72 -9.25
C SER A 230 7.98 -11.03 -9.31
N ILE A 231 8.39 -12.02 -8.51
CA ILE A 231 9.65 -12.73 -8.68
C ILE A 231 9.29 -14.02 -9.40
N MET A 232 9.38 -14.00 -10.73
CA MET A 232 8.85 -15.07 -11.56
C MET A 232 9.38 -16.43 -11.12
N GLY A 233 8.49 -17.42 -11.01
CA GLY A 233 8.83 -18.77 -10.57
C GLY A 233 8.88 -18.98 -9.05
N VAL A 234 8.77 -17.90 -8.26
CA VAL A 234 8.86 -17.95 -6.78
C VAL A 234 7.61 -17.37 -6.15
N SER A 235 7.41 -16.05 -6.27
CA SER A 235 6.32 -15.37 -5.55
C SER A 235 5.04 -15.29 -6.39
N GLU A 236 3.91 -15.27 -5.72
CA GLU A 236 2.67 -14.76 -6.32
C GLU A 236 2.81 -13.28 -6.73
N ASN A 237 1.88 -12.82 -7.55
CA ASN A 237 1.83 -11.43 -7.99
C ASN A 237 1.39 -10.52 -6.83
N ASN A 238 2.31 -9.67 -6.37
CA ASN A 238 2.05 -8.69 -5.32
C ASN A 238 1.46 -7.43 -5.98
N LYS A 239 0.15 -7.25 -5.91
CA LYS A 239 -0.54 -6.10 -6.47
C LYS A 239 -0.27 -4.85 -5.63
N ALA A 240 0.12 -3.75 -6.29
CA ALA A 240 0.08 -2.43 -5.67
C ALA A 240 -1.33 -1.85 -5.72
N LEU A 241 -1.58 -0.86 -4.85
CA LEU A 241 -2.72 0.04 -4.94
C LEU A 241 -2.98 0.45 -6.40
N THR A 242 -4.24 0.36 -6.84
CA THR A 242 -4.66 0.92 -8.13
C THR A 242 -4.46 2.43 -8.10
N VAL A 243 -3.80 2.99 -9.12
CA VAL A 243 -3.55 4.43 -9.21
C VAL A 243 -4.37 5.05 -10.34
N TYR A 244 -5.11 6.11 -10.01
CA TYR A 244 -6.00 6.79 -10.94
C TYR A 244 -5.33 8.01 -11.56
N ILE A 245 -4.99 7.92 -12.84
CA ILE A 245 -4.40 9.02 -13.59
C ILE A 245 -5.55 9.70 -14.33
N ILE A 246 -5.92 10.89 -13.88
CA ILE A 246 -7.14 11.61 -14.33
C ILE A 246 -6.79 12.87 -15.12
N LEU A 247 -7.66 13.27 -16.04
CA LEU A 247 -7.53 14.53 -16.76
C LEU A 247 -7.68 15.72 -15.79
N PRO A 248 -7.11 16.90 -16.10
CA PRO A 248 -7.41 18.10 -15.35
C PRO A 248 -8.89 18.42 -15.40
N ARG A 249 -9.42 19.02 -14.33
CA ARG A 249 -10.81 19.46 -14.27
C ARG A 249 -11.11 20.43 -15.43
N PRO A 250 -12.16 20.20 -16.23
CA PRO A 250 -12.56 21.13 -17.27
C PRO A 250 -12.89 22.52 -16.71
N THR A 251 -12.48 23.56 -17.42
CA THR A 251 -12.80 24.95 -17.05
C THR A 251 -14.26 25.31 -17.33
N ASP A 252 -14.89 24.67 -18.30
CA ASP A 252 -16.31 24.86 -18.61
C ASP A 252 -17.17 24.00 -17.68
N SER A 253 -18.03 24.65 -16.89
CA SER A 253 -18.96 23.97 -15.97
C SER A 253 -20.06 23.19 -16.68
N TYR A 254 -20.33 23.45 -17.97
CA TYR A 254 -21.30 22.66 -18.75
C TYR A 254 -20.79 21.25 -19.06
N GLU A 255 -19.49 21.00 -18.93
CA GLU A 255 -18.88 19.67 -19.08
C GLU A 255 -18.94 18.86 -17.77
N TRP A 256 -19.44 19.44 -16.68
CA TRP A 256 -19.49 18.76 -15.39
C TRP A 256 -20.73 17.90 -15.24
N LEU A 257 -20.55 16.75 -14.59
CA LEU A 257 -21.64 15.94 -14.10
C LEU A 257 -22.41 16.66 -12.98
N PRO A 258 -23.67 16.29 -12.72
CA PRO A 258 -24.40 16.75 -11.56
C PRO A 258 -23.63 16.46 -10.26
N ALA A 259 -23.81 17.34 -9.28
CA ALA A 259 -23.26 17.16 -7.95
C ALA A 259 -23.82 15.86 -7.32
N PRO A 260 -23.07 15.21 -6.41
CA PRO A 260 -23.58 14.03 -5.71
C PRO A 260 -24.84 14.38 -4.91
N ASP A 261 -25.85 13.52 -4.96
CA ASP A 261 -27.03 13.62 -4.10
C ASP A 261 -26.74 12.92 -2.76
N ILE A 262 -27.06 13.56 -1.65
CA ILE A 262 -26.69 13.09 -0.30
C ILE A 262 -27.97 13.04 0.52
N ALA A 263 -28.40 11.82 0.87
CA ALA A 263 -29.69 11.60 1.52
C ALA A 263 -29.83 12.34 2.86
N ASP A 264 -28.72 12.41 3.62
CA ASP A 264 -28.68 12.98 4.98
C ASP A 264 -28.32 14.49 4.98
N LEU A 265 -28.31 15.12 3.81
CA LEU A 265 -28.00 16.54 3.65
C LEU A 265 -29.28 17.39 3.65
N HIS A 266 -29.44 18.23 4.68
CA HIS A 266 -30.56 19.15 4.81
C HIS A 266 -30.09 20.61 4.66
N GLY A 267 -30.34 21.19 3.48
CA GLY A 267 -29.73 22.46 3.10
C GLY A 267 -28.23 22.27 2.92
N ASN A 268 -27.41 22.88 3.78
CA ASN A 268 -25.96 22.68 3.81
C ASN A 268 -25.48 21.88 5.03
N LYS A 269 -26.40 21.29 5.82
CA LYS A 269 -26.06 20.56 7.04
C LYS A 269 -26.16 19.07 6.80
N LEU A 270 -25.04 18.38 6.92
CA LEU A 270 -24.99 16.93 6.96
C LEU A 270 -25.20 16.51 8.42
N ILE A 271 -26.25 15.73 8.67
CA ILE A 271 -26.69 15.38 10.03
C ILE A 271 -26.73 13.85 10.13
N ALA A 272 -25.90 13.28 11.01
CA ALA A 272 -25.96 11.86 11.31
C ALA A 272 -27.24 11.52 12.10
N SER A 273 -27.74 10.31 11.93
CA SER A 273 -28.96 9.83 12.60
C SER A 273 -28.75 8.45 13.21
N GLY A 274 -29.19 8.27 14.46
CA GLY A 274 -28.98 7.03 15.21
C GLY A 274 -27.49 6.69 15.36
N SER A 275 -27.17 5.40 15.54
CA SER A 275 -25.79 4.91 15.64
C SER A 275 -25.04 4.80 14.29
N ARG A 276 -25.60 5.34 13.20
CA ARG A 276 -25.02 5.21 11.85
C ARG A 276 -23.74 6.02 11.72
N GLN A 277 -22.66 5.35 11.34
CA GLN A 277 -21.36 5.98 11.08
C GLN A 277 -21.18 6.38 9.60
N THR A 278 -22.08 5.94 8.71
CA THR A 278 -22.04 6.22 7.28
C THR A 278 -23.30 6.91 6.77
N PHE A 279 -23.17 7.67 5.69
CA PHE A 279 -24.27 8.24 4.92
C PHE A 279 -24.26 7.73 3.48
N ASN A 280 -25.41 7.82 2.82
CA ASN A 280 -25.54 7.40 1.43
C ASN A 280 -25.30 8.57 0.48
N VAL A 281 -24.47 8.33 -0.52
CA VAL A 281 -24.25 9.21 -1.67
C VAL A 281 -24.78 8.56 -2.93
N ILE A 282 -25.58 9.29 -3.69
CA ILE A 282 -26.19 8.83 -4.92
C ILE A 282 -25.56 9.57 -6.11
N ILE A 283 -25.14 8.80 -7.10
CA ILE A 283 -24.69 9.28 -8.40
C ILE A 283 -25.70 8.86 -9.45
N ASN A 284 -26.24 9.84 -10.16
CA ASN A 284 -27.17 9.62 -11.25
C ASN A 284 -26.47 8.99 -12.46
N LYS A 285 -27.23 8.31 -13.29
CA LYS A 285 -26.75 7.81 -14.58
C LYS A 285 -26.11 8.91 -15.44
N TYR A 286 -24.97 8.58 -16.03
CA TYR A 286 -24.24 9.42 -16.99
C TYR A 286 -23.91 8.63 -18.27
N SER A 287 -23.30 9.29 -19.27
CA SER A 287 -22.97 8.67 -20.55
C SER A 287 -21.60 9.13 -21.06
N PRO A 288 -20.74 8.20 -21.55
CA PRO A 288 -20.91 6.75 -21.50
C PRO A 288 -20.60 6.22 -20.09
N MET A 289 -21.49 5.38 -19.54
CA MET A 289 -21.27 4.71 -18.26
C MET A 289 -20.87 3.26 -18.51
N SER A 290 -19.92 2.76 -17.72
CA SER A 290 -19.47 1.37 -17.74
C SER A 290 -19.50 0.76 -16.34
N ASP A 291 -19.79 -0.54 -16.25
CA ASP A 291 -19.72 -1.33 -15.01
C ASP A 291 -18.32 -1.30 -14.37
N THR A 292 -17.30 -0.93 -15.15
CA THR A 292 -15.89 -0.87 -14.72
C THR A 292 -15.43 0.53 -14.32
N ASP A 293 -16.28 1.55 -14.45
CA ASP A 293 -15.92 2.90 -14.09
C ASP A 293 -15.68 3.01 -12.59
N SER A 294 -14.57 3.65 -12.23
CA SER A 294 -14.23 3.94 -10.84
C SER A 294 -14.76 5.31 -10.43
N VAL A 295 -15.34 5.39 -9.25
CA VAL A 295 -15.88 6.62 -8.66
C VAL A 295 -14.95 7.06 -7.53
N ILE A 296 -14.25 8.16 -7.75
CA ILE A 296 -13.31 8.72 -6.78
C ILE A 296 -13.95 9.93 -6.14
N PHE A 297 -14.23 9.85 -4.84
CA PHE A 297 -14.76 10.97 -4.08
C PHE A 297 -13.63 11.87 -3.59
N PHE A 298 -13.91 13.17 -3.53
CA PHE A 298 -12.97 14.20 -3.08
C PHE A 298 -13.65 15.11 -2.08
N ASN A 299 -12.89 15.50 -1.07
CA ASN A 299 -13.20 16.64 -0.23
C ASN A 299 -12.03 17.65 -0.26
N GLN A 300 -12.14 18.74 0.51
CA GLN A 300 -11.08 19.76 0.58
C GLN A 300 -9.74 19.26 1.14
N TYR A 301 -9.71 18.07 1.74
CA TYR A 301 -8.52 17.42 2.29
C TYR A 301 -7.89 16.40 1.33
N GLY A 302 -8.55 16.08 0.21
CA GLY A 302 -8.04 15.17 -0.80
C GLY A 302 -9.04 14.08 -1.17
N VAL A 303 -8.53 12.92 -1.60
CA VAL A 303 -9.35 11.77 -1.95
C VAL A 303 -9.98 11.15 -0.71
N VAL A 304 -11.25 10.78 -0.84
CA VAL A 304 -11.99 9.98 0.11
C VAL A 304 -11.93 8.53 -0.35
N LEU A 305 -11.60 7.64 0.59
CA LEU A 305 -11.51 6.20 0.38
C LEU A 305 -12.75 5.49 1.00
N PRO A 306 -13.12 4.29 0.50
CA PRO A 306 -12.53 3.60 -0.65
C PRO A 306 -12.89 4.26 -1.99
N VAL A 307 -12.14 3.91 -3.03
CA VAL A 307 -12.60 4.19 -4.40
C VAL A 307 -13.62 3.13 -4.77
N GLU A 308 -14.78 3.60 -5.24
CA GLU A 308 -15.92 2.74 -5.54
C GLU A 308 -15.97 2.38 -7.03
N VAL A 309 -16.76 1.37 -7.39
CA VAL A 309 -16.98 0.95 -8.79
C VAL A 309 -18.47 0.91 -9.10
N ILE A 310 -18.85 1.36 -10.29
CA ILE A 310 -20.26 1.41 -10.74
C ILE A 310 -20.96 0.04 -10.67
N GLY A 311 -20.27 -1.02 -11.08
CA GLY A 311 -20.67 -2.43 -10.94
C GLY A 311 -21.86 -2.90 -11.78
N ASP A 312 -22.78 -2.01 -12.15
CA ASP A 312 -23.95 -2.30 -13.00
C ASP A 312 -24.53 -1.01 -13.64
N ALA A 313 -24.01 -0.60 -14.80
CA ALA A 313 -24.38 0.59 -15.57
C ALA A 313 -25.83 0.58 -16.09
N THR A 314 -26.56 -0.52 -15.92
CA THR A 314 -27.98 -0.58 -16.30
C THR A 314 -28.86 0.15 -15.31
N LYS A 315 -28.42 0.30 -14.05
CA LYS A 315 -29.17 0.99 -12.99
C LYS A 315 -29.36 2.47 -13.31
N PRO A 316 -30.48 3.07 -12.85
CA PRO A 316 -30.72 4.50 -13.01
C PRO A 316 -29.83 5.34 -12.10
N ASP A 317 -29.56 4.83 -10.89
CA ASP A 317 -28.80 5.51 -9.85
C ASP A 317 -27.88 4.53 -9.12
N HIS A 318 -26.77 5.04 -8.60
CA HIS A 318 -25.76 4.27 -7.89
C HIS A 318 -25.54 4.86 -6.50
N SER A 319 -25.77 4.04 -5.47
CA SER A 319 -25.63 4.45 -4.07
C SER A 319 -24.33 3.90 -3.49
N PHE A 320 -23.59 4.76 -2.80
CA PHE A 320 -22.33 4.46 -2.13
C PHE A 320 -22.42 4.88 -0.67
N GLN A 321 -21.76 4.14 0.23
CA GLN A 321 -21.72 4.45 1.65
C GLN A 321 -20.39 5.07 2.03
N LEU A 322 -20.42 6.28 2.58
CA LEU A 322 -19.23 7.01 3.03
C LEU A 322 -19.33 7.37 4.50
N TYR A 323 -18.21 7.50 5.19
CA TYR A 323 -18.17 7.80 6.62
C TYR A 323 -18.38 9.29 6.91
N TYR A 324 -19.18 9.61 7.93
CA TYR A 324 -19.38 11.01 8.35
C TYR A 324 -18.08 11.68 8.82
N ASP A 325 -17.20 10.92 9.48
CA ASP A 325 -15.96 11.41 10.09
C ASP A 325 -14.87 11.81 9.07
N MET A 326 -15.12 11.60 7.77
CA MET A 326 -14.29 12.18 6.70
C MET A 326 -14.43 13.71 6.62
N PHE A 327 -15.47 14.27 7.24
CA PHE A 327 -15.67 15.71 7.39
C PHE A 327 -15.42 16.14 8.84
N PRO A 328 -14.68 17.24 9.06
CA PRO A 328 -14.52 17.79 10.39
C PRO A 328 -15.83 18.37 10.91
N LEU A 329 -16.08 18.11 12.19
CA LEU A 329 -17.29 18.57 12.87
C LEU A 329 -17.35 20.11 12.91
N TYR A 330 -18.51 20.65 12.55
CA TYR A 330 -18.84 22.09 12.48
C TYR A 330 -17.96 22.91 11.54
N GLN A 331 -17.29 22.27 10.58
CA GLN A 331 -16.50 22.96 9.56
C GLN A 331 -17.14 22.82 8.19
N GLN A 332 -17.22 23.94 7.46
CA GLN A 332 -17.62 23.91 6.06
C GLN A 332 -16.58 23.13 5.25
N SER A 333 -17.08 22.27 4.37
CA SER A 333 -16.30 21.42 3.49
C SER A 333 -16.92 21.37 2.10
N GLN A 334 -16.07 21.14 1.11
CA GLN A 334 -16.48 20.86 -0.27
C GLN A 334 -16.46 19.37 -0.53
N PHE A 335 -17.40 18.89 -1.33
CA PHE A 335 -17.52 17.49 -1.70
C PHE A 335 -17.91 17.33 -3.17
N TYR A 336 -17.21 16.45 -3.88
CA TYR A 336 -17.48 16.11 -5.27
C TYR A 336 -16.91 14.73 -5.61
N TYR A 337 -17.23 14.20 -6.78
CA TYR A 337 -16.66 12.98 -7.32
C TYR A 337 -16.07 13.17 -8.72
N VAL A 338 -15.17 12.26 -9.08
CA VAL A 338 -14.62 12.09 -10.42
C VAL A 338 -14.89 10.66 -10.87
N ILE A 339 -15.43 10.51 -12.07
CA ILE A 339 -15.49 9.21 -12.75
C ILE A 339 -14.17 9.01 -13.48
N ALA A 340 -13.47 7.92 -13.18
CA ALA A 340 -12.27 7.49 -13.90
C ALA A 340 -12.62 6.26 -14.75
N HIS A 341 -12.64 6.45 -16.07
CA HIS A 341 -12.93 5.36 -17.00
C HIS A 341 -11.70 4.47 -17.20
N THR A 342 -11.93 3.17 -17.29
CA THR A 342 -10.88 2.21 -17.70
C THR A 342 -10.33 2.50 -19.09
N SER A 343 -11.13 3.12 -19.97
CA SER A 343 -10.72 3.55 -21.31
C SER A 343 -9.71 4.72 -21.32
N GLY A 344 -9.53 5.42 -20.18
CA GLY A 344 -8.56 6.52 -20.06
C GLY A 344 -9.15 7.91 -20.29
N ASP A 345 -10.42 8.13 -19.94
CA ASP A 345 -11.05 9.45 -19.83
C ASP A 345 -11.51 9.68 -18.37
N SER A 346 -11.84 10.92 -18.01
CA SER A 346 -12.36 11.23 -16.68
C SER A 346 -13.37 12.37 -16.67
N MET A 347 -14.45 12.23 -15.91
CA MET A 347 -15.51 13.23 -15.80
C MET A 347 -15.64 13.77 -14.38
N TYR A 348 -15.70 15.09 -14.23
CA TYR A 348 -15.82 15.76 -12.94
C TYR A 348 -17.27 16.12 -12.65
N SER A 349 -17.70 15.97 -11.41
CA SER A 349 -18.98 16.51 -10.95
C SER A 349 -18.88 17.96 -10.47
N SER A 350 -20.04 18.59 -10.40
CA SER A 350 -20.24 19.84 -9.66
C SER A 350 -19.98 19.63 -8.16
N VAL A 351 -19.56 20.69 -7.49
CA VAL A 351 -19.22 20.66 -6.06
C VAL A 351 -20.46 20.91 -5.21
N VAL A 352 -20.58 20.17 -4.10
CA VAL A 352 -21.52 20.44 -3.00
C VAL A 352 -20.76 21.07 -1.84
N ASP A 353 -21.27 22.18 -1.33
CA ASP A 353 -20.84 22.75 -0.04
C ASP A 353 -21.68 22.15 1.09
N LEU A 354 -21.03 21.62 2.11
CA LEU A 354 -21.71 21.05 3.28
C LEU A 354 -20.96 21.34 4.59
N THR A 355 -21.63 21.11 5.71
CA THR A 355 -21.06 21.16 7.05
C THR A 355 -21.56 19.95 7.83
N TYR A 356 -20.66 19.09 8.29
CA TYR A 356 -21.04 17.99 9.17
C TYR A 356 -21.32 18.54 10.57
N THR A 357 -22.54 18.34 11.07
CA THR A 357 -22.99 18.93 12.35
C THR A 357 -23.17 17.91 13.47
N GLY A 358 -22.75 16.66 13.26
CA GLY A 358 -22.97 15.58 14.20
C GLY A 358 -24.40 15.06 14.15
N GLY A 359 -24.95 14.67 15.29
CA GLY A 359 -26.35 14.23 15.44
C GLY A 359 -26.55 12.73 15.62
N GLY A 360 -25.52 11.92 15.36
CA GLY A 360 -25.54 10.48 15.62
C GLY A 360 -25.35 10.15 17.10
N ASP A 361 -25.80 8.96 17.47
CA ASP A 361 -25.58 8.37 18.79
C ASP A 361 -24.09 8.14 18.99
N ASN A 362 -23.57 8.50 20.16
CA ASN A 362 -22.15 8.36 20.48
C ASN A 362 -21.84 6.93 20.97
N GLN A 363 -22.01 5.95 20.08
CA GLN A 363 -21.81 4.53 20.37
C GLN A 363 -21.36 3.76 19.12
N PRO A 364 -20.86 2.52 19.26
CA PRO A 364 -20.60 1.62 18.14
C PRO A 364 -21.85 1.43 17.24
N SER A 365 -21.65 1.35 15.91
CA SER A 365 -22.73 1.11 14.94
C SER A 365 -23.12 -0.37 14.88
N ASP A 366 -24.42 -0.66 14.82
CA ASP A 366 -24.93 -2.03 14.63
C ASP A 366 -24.98 -2.45 13.15
N GLU A 367 -24.68 -1.53 12.20
CA GLU A 367 -24.80 -1.78 10.76
C GLU A 367 -23.62 -2.57 10.17
N PHE A 368 -22.50 -2.66 10.88
CA PHE A 368 -21.28 -3.30 10.36
C PHE A 368 -21.14 -4.75 10.80
N SER A 369 -20.57 -5.57 9.92
CA SER A 369 -20.04 -6.88 10.30
C SER A 369 -18.84 -6.69 11.23
N ARG A 370 -18.80 -7.45 12.34
CA ARG A 370 -17.80 -7.36 13.40
C ARG A 370 -17.03 -8.68 13.57
N PRO A 371 -16.19 -9.07 12.59
CA PRO A 371 -15.50 -10.35 12.63
C PRO A 371 -14.32 -10.36 13.62
N LEU A 372 -13.75 -9.19 13.96
CA LEU A 372 -12.58 -9.14 14.83
C LEU A 372 -12.95 -9.36 16.30
N ASP A 373 -12.05 -10.01 17.03
CA ASP A 373 -12.18 -10.26 18.47
C ASP A 373 -12.27 -8.92 19.23
N PRO A 374 -13.08 -8.82 20.31
CA PRO A 374 -13.20 -7.59 21.08
C PRO A 374 -11.88 -7.22 21.76
N PRO A 375 -11.63 -5.92 22.05
CA PRO A 375 -10.52 -5.53 22.90
C PRO A 375 -10.70 -6.10 24.32
N VAL A 376 -9.60 -6.40 25.00
CA VAL A 376 -9.62 -6.82 26.41
C VAL A 376 -9.22 -5.64 27.28
N ILE A 377 -10.04 -5.33 28.29
CA ILE A 377 -9.86 -4.14 29.13
C ILE A 377 -9.33 -4.56 30.49
N TYR A 378 -8.20 -3.99 30.90
CA TYR A 378 -7.61 -4.19 32.21
C TYR A 378 -7.73 -2.92 33.04
N SER A 379 -7.93 -3.08 34.35
CA SER A 379 -7.95 -2.00 35.33
C SER A 379 -6.57 -1.38 35.55
N SER A 380 -6.51 -0.29 36.30
CA SER A 380 -5.26 0.40 36.67
C SER A 380 -4.29 -0.47 37.48
N LEU A 381 -4.77 -1.57 38.09
CA LEU A 381 -3.96 -2.47 38.91
C LEU A 381 -3.06 -3.40 38.07
N ALA A 382 -3.35 -3.60 36.79
CA ALA A 382 -2.55 -4.44 35.91
C ALA A 382 -1.14 -3.86 35.68
N ARG A 383 -0.17 -4.71 35.30
CA ARG A 383 1.24 -4.32 35.12
C ARG A 383 1.79 -4.73 33.75
N PRO A 384 1.88 -3.80 32.78
CA PRO A 384 2.55 -4.08 31.51
C PRO A 384 4.01 -4.53 31.70
N PRO A 385 4.51 -5.53 30.94
CA PRO A 385 3.80 -6.26 29.88
C PRO A 385 2.74 -7.20 30.45
N LEU A 386 1.52 -7.13 29.91
CA LEU A 386 0.39 -7.92 30.39
C LEU A 386 0.55 -9.39 30.01
N ASP A 387 0.49 -10.27 31.01
CA ASP A 387 0.51 -11.71 30.82
C ASP A 387 -0.68 -12.41 31.52
N ALA A 388 -0.68 -13.74 31.55
CA ALA A 388 -1.78 -14.51 32.13
C ALA A 388 -1.97 -14.29 33.64
N SER A 389 -0.97 -13.76 34.34
CA SER A 389 -1.08 -13.41 35.76
C SER A 389 -1.88 -12.12 35.99
N ASP A 390 -1.98 -11.23 35.00
CA ASP A 390 -2.79 -10.01 35.08
C ASP A 390 -4.27 -10.26 34.77
N ASP A 391 -4.67 -11.47 34.37
CA ASP A 391 -6.04 -11.76 33.94
C ASP A 391 -7.08 -11.56 35.07
N GLU A 392 -6.64 -11.53 36.34
CA GLU A 392 -7.49 -11.16 37.48
C GLU A 392 -7.92 -9.68 37.48
N TYR A 393 -7.21 -8.82 36.73
CA TYR A 393 -7.49 -7.39 36.60
C TYR A 393 -8.29 -7.06 35.33
N ILE A 394 -8.76 -8.06 34.59
CA ILE A 394 -9.66 -7.86 33.44
C ILE A 394 -11.02 -7.41 33.95
N ILE A 395 -11.52 -6.33 33.37
CA ILE A 395 -12.87 -5.82 33.60
C ILE A 395 -13.80 -6.55 32.62
N GLN A 396 -14.79 -7.29 33.14
CA GLN A 396 -15.72 -8.00 32.27
C GLN A 396 -16.69 -7.02 31.62
N GLU A 397 -17.21 -7.41 30.45
CA GLU A 397 -18.29 -6.65 29.81
C GLU A 397 -19.47 -6.53 30.78
N TYR A 398 -20.14 -5.37 30.77
CA TYR A 398 -21.25 -5.02 31.67
C TYR A 398 -20.90 -4.83 33.16
N ASP A 399 -19.64 -4.96 33.56
CA ASP A 399 -19.19 -4.53 34.89
C ASP A 399 -19.23 -2.99 35.00
N ILE A 400 -18.75 -2.44 36.12
CA ILE A 400 -18.62 -1.00 36.32
C ILE A 400 -17.16 -0.56 36.33
N VAL A 401 -16.85 0.45 35.52
CA VAL A 401 -15.63 1.25 35.62
C VAL A 401 -15.88 2.34 36.65
N ASN A 402 -15.31 2.20 37.84
CA ASN A 402 -15.44 3.16 38.92
C ASN A 402 -14.08 3.58 39.48
N LEU A 403 -14.07 4.36 40.56
CA LEU A 403 -12.84 4.79 41.20
C LEU A 403 -11.94 3.63 41.64
N ASP A 404 -12.48 2.54 42.16
CA ASP A 404 -11.69 1.37 42.57
C ASP A 404 -11.04 0.69 41.36
N THR A 405 -11.69 0.72 40.19
CA THR A 405 -11.12 0.21 38.94
C THR A 405 -9.90 1.05 38.49
N ILE A 406 -9.89 2.35 38.79
CA ILE A 406 -8.91 3.31 38.27
C ILE A 406 -8.00 3.92 39.35
N ASP A 407 -8.03 3.43 40.59
CA ASP A 407 -7.40 4.08 41.74
C ASP A 407 -5.86 4.03 41.75
N ASP A 408 -5.28 3.04 41.09
CA ASP A 408 -3.85 2.78 41.10
C ASP A 408 -3.07 3.56 40.03
N TYR A 409 -3.75 4.48 39.32
CA TYR A 409 -3.17 5.33 38.30
C TYR A 409 -1.90 6.08 38.78
N ARG A 410 -1.81 6.42 40.07
CA ARG A 410 -0.63 7.11 40.64
C ARG A 410 0.62 6.24 40.68
N ASN A 411 0.45 4.92 40.74
CA ASN A 411 1.55 3.97 40.85
C ASN A 411 1.93 3.33 39.49
N ASN A 412 1.09 3.50 38.45
CA ASN A 412 1.29 2.90 37.15
C ASN A 412 1.66 3.90 36.02
N GLY A 413 1.95 5.15 36.38
CA GLY A 413 2.34 6.20 35.41
C GLY A 413 1.20 7.08 34.90
N GLY A 414 0.07 7.11 35.59
CA GLY A 414 -1.07 7.99 35.30
C GLY A 414 -2.12 7.38 34.38
N ILE A 415 -2.24 6.04 34.38
CA ILE A 415 -3.09 5.29 33.46
C ILE A 415 -4.27 4.68 34.23
N ASP A 416 -5.48 4.89 33.72
CA ASP A 416 -6.70 4.37 34.34
C ASP A 416 -7.05 2.98 33.82
N LEU A 417 -6.89 2.76 32.50
CA LEU A 417 -7.19 1.48 31.85
C LEU A 417 -6.07 1.10 30.88
N PHE A 418 -5.83 -0.22 30.74
CA PHE A 418 -4.99 -0.77 29.69
C PHE A 418 -5.83 -1.59 28.72
N ILE A 419 -5.83 -1.19 27.44
CA ILE A 419 -6.60 -1.88 26.39
C ILE A 419 -5.66 -2.79 25.62
N LYS A 420 -5.97 -4.09 25.57
CA LYS A 420 -5.18 -5.12 24.92
C LYS A 420 -5.81 -5.53 23.59
N ILE A 421 -5.02 -5.47 22.52
CA ILE A 421 -5.35 -5.98 21.18
C ILE A 421 -4.27 -6.98 20.77
N VAL A 422 -4.68 -8.18 20.35
CA VAL A 422 -3.77 -9.25 19.93
C VAL A 422 -3.72 -9.32 18.41
N GLY A 423 -2.54 -9.08 17.85
CA GLY A 423 -2.27 -9.28 16.42
C GLY A 423 -1.74 -10.68 16.11
N THR A 424 -1.72 -11.04 14.83
CA THR A 424 -1.29 -12.36 14.35
C THR A 424 -0.38 -12.28 13.12
N SER A 425 0.52 -13.25 12.96
CA SER A 425 1.29 -13.45 11.73
C SER A 425 0.54 -14.27 10.68
N ASP A 426 -0.58 -14.90 11.04
CA ASP A 426 -1.41 -15.68 10.14
C ASP A 426 -2.21 -14.76 9.21
N LEU A 427 -1.83 -14.75 7.92
CA LEU A 427 -2.46 -13.92 6.90
C LEU A 427 -3.92 -14.31 6.61
N ASN A 428 -4.32 -15.53 6.97
CA ASN A 428 -5.69 -16.03 6.76
C ASN A 428 -6.60 -15.79 7.96
N SER A 429 -6.10 -15.17 9.04
CA SER A 429 -6.94 -14.87 10.19
C SER A 429 -7.97 -13.79 9.84
N GLU A 430 -9.24 -14.13 10.06
CA GLU A 430 -10.37 -13.20 9.86
C GLU A 430 -10.76 -12.49 11.17
N THR A 431 -10.25 -12.93 12.32
CA THR A 431 -10.68 -12.43 13.64
C THR A 431 -9.64 -11.56 14.35
N LYS A 432 -8.43 -11.43 13.80
CA LYS A 432 -7.34 -10.67 14.42
C LYS A 432 -6.63 -9.78 13.40
N PRO A 433 -6.15 -8.60 13.80
CA PRO A 433 -5.35 -7.76 12.94
C PRO A 433 -3.98 -8.41 12.68
N LYS A 434 -3.43 -8.17 11.49
CA LYS A 434 -2.17 -8.76 11.03
C LYS A 434 -0.99 -7.91 11.48
N PHE A 435 0.20 -8.51 11.49
CA PHE A 435 1.43 -7.78 11.78
C PHE A 435 1.63 -6.59 10.82
N GLY A 436 1.87 -5.41 11.39
CA GLY A 436 2.01 -4.15 10.66
C GLY A 436 0.69 -3.49 10.27
N ASP A 437 -0.47 -4.07 10.57
CA ASP A 437 -1.76 -3.41 10.34
C ASP A 437 -1.85 -2.14 11.19
N LYS A 438 -2.47 -1.11 10.61
CA LYS A 438 -2.83 0.11 11.32
C LYS A 438 -4.25 -0.05 11.85
N VAL A 439 -4.34 -0.13 13.17
CA VAL A 439 -5.59 -0.26 13.93
C VAL A 439 -5.94 1.07 14.56
N PHE A 440 -7.23 1.35 14.68
CA PHE A 440 -7.74 2.52 15.38
C PHE A 440 -8.65 2.05 16.52
N LEU A 441 -8.22 2.26 17.77
CA LEU A 441 -9.07 2.04 18.94
C LEU A 441 -9.98 3.26 19.10
N VAL A 442 -11.29 3.04 19.19
CA VAL A 442 -12.28 4.09 19.41
C VAL A 442 -12.91 3.90 20.78
N MET A 443 -12.90 4.97 21.57
CA MET A 443 -13.53 5.05 22.88
C MET A 443 -14.73 5.98 22.82
N TYR A 444 -15.87 5.50 23.32
CA TYR A 444 -17.10 6.28 23.48
C TYR A 444 -17.44 6.37 24.97
N VAL A 445 -17.77 7.55 25.46
CA VAL A 445 -18.32 7.74 26.82
C VAL A 445 -19.57 8.59 26.72
N ASN A 446 -20.65 8.15 27.35
CA ASN A 446 -21.90 8.90 27.49
C ASN A 446 -22.28 9.01 28.96
N SER A 447 -22.36 10.23 29.46
CA SER A 447 -22.70 10.52 30.84
C SER A 447 -23.34 11.90 30.96
N SER A 448 -23.80 12.28 32.16
CA SER A 448 -24.34 13.63 32.38
C SER A 448 -23.29 14.72 32.33
N SER A 449 -22.04 14.43 32.71
CA SER A 449 -20.95 15.40 32.79
C SER A 449 -20.06 15.42 31.54
N LYS A 450 -19.95 14.30 30.81
CA LYS A 450 -19.02 14.13 29.69
C LYS A 450 -19.60 13.27 28.57
N ILE A 451 -19.36 13.72 27.34
CA ILE A 451 -19.49 12.93 26.11
C ILE A 451 -18.09 12.87 25.50
N ILE A 452 -17.56 11.67 25.31
CA ILE A 452 -16.24 11.45 24.71
C ILE A 452 -16.41 10.58 23.47
N ASN A 453 -15.76 10.98 22.38
CA ASN A 453 -15.55 10.17 21.18
C ASN A 453 -14.09 10.35 20.78
N LYS A 454 -13.26 9.33 21.00
CA LYS A 454 -11.81 9.44 20.79
C LYS A 454 -11.27 8.24 20.04
N SER A 455 -10.64 8.51 18.90
CA SER A 455 -9.88 7.52 18.13
C SER A 455 -8.38 7.62 18.41
N MET A 456 -7.72 6.48 18.57
CA MET A 456 -6.30 6.34 18.89
C MET A 456 -5.65 5.34 17.91
N PRO A 457 -4.74 5.80 17.03
CA PRO A 457 -4.07 4.92 16.07
C PRO A 457 -2.96 4.10 16.72
N VAL A 458 -2.87 2.82 16.36
CA VAL A 458 -1.87 1.87 16.82
C VAL A 458 -1.43 0.98 15.67
N THR A 459 -0.13 0.73 15.53
CA THR A 459 0.38 -0.25 14.57
C THR A 459 0.66 -1.55 15.30
N ILE A 460 0.11 -2.65 14.78
CA ILE A 460 0.35 -3.98 15.32
C ILE A 460 1.82 -4.33 15.17
N LYS A 461 2.50 -4.58 16.29
CA LYS A 461 3.92 -4.95 16.31
C LYS A 461 4.17 -6.22 15.50
N THR A 462 5.20 -6.19 14.67
CA THR A 462 5.76 -7.38 14.01
C THR A 462 6.76 -8.04 14.94
N VAL A 463 6.57 -9.33 15.24
CA VAL A 463 7.48 -10.12 16.08
C VAL A 463 8.03 -11.27 15.24
N VAL A 464 9.36 -11.38 15.16
CA VAL A 464 10.02 -12.40 14.33
C VAL A 464 10.00 -13.74 15.06
N GLY A 465 9.46 -14.78 14.41
CA GLY A 465 9.43 -16.15 14.94
C GLY A 465 8.28 -16.44 15.92
N GLU A 466 7.40 -15.47 16.18
CA GLU A 466 6.17 -15.66 16.97
C GLU A 466 4.92 -15.53 16.09
N ASN A 467 3.86 -16.25 16.46
CA ASN A 467 2.60 -16.24 15.71
C ASN A 467 1.66 -15.11 16.11
N THR A 468 1.89 -14.47 17.26
CA THR A 468 1.00 -13.42 17.80
C THR A 468 1.80 -12.29 18.42
N SER A 469 1.21 -11.09 18.47
CA SER A 469 1.79 -9.94 19.17
C SER A 469 0.76 -9.24 20.04
N THR A 470 1.19 -8.79 21.22
CA THR A 470 0.33 -8.06 22.16
C THR A 470 0.59 -6.55 22.06
N ASN A 471 -0.48 -5.80 21.79
CA ASN A 471 -0.47 -4.34 21.72
C ASN A 471 -1.30 -3.80 22.87
N ILE A 472 -0.68 -2.94 23.69
CA ILE A 472 -1.29 -2.38 24.90
C ILE A 472 -1.43 -0.88 24.67
N ILE A 473 -2.64 -0.36 24.88
CA ILE A 473 -3.02 1.02 24.65
C ILE A 473 -3.44 1.61 25.99
N PRO A 474 -2.66 2.54 26.56
CA PRO A 474 -3.00 3.14 27.85
C PRO A 474 -4.09 4.21 27.66
N ILE A 475 -5.09 4.22 28.54
CA ILE A 475 -6.07 5.30 28.66
C ILE A 475 -5.67 6.20 29.83
N PRO A 476 -5.23 7.44 29.58
CA PRO A 476 -4.75 8.33 30.63
C PRO A 476 -5.86 8.75 31.61
N HIS A 477 -5.47 9.00 32.86
CA HIS A 477 -6.38 9.39 33.93
C HIS A 477 -7.26 10.61 33.62
N GLU A 478 -6.68 11.61 32.94
CA GLU A 478 -7.39 12.83 32.54
C GLU A 478 -8.61 12.57 31.64
N MET A 479 -8.66 11.44 30.94
CA MET A 479 -9.78 11.09 30.07
C MET A 479 -10.98 10.56 30.84
N LEU A 480 -10.76 9.84 31.94
CA LEU A 480 -11.80 9.08 32.63
C LEU A 480 -12.17 9.64 34.02
N VAL A 481 -11.47 10.65 34.53
CA VAL A 481 -11.87 11.33 35.77
C VAL A 481 -13.21 12.09 35.62
N ASP A 482 -13.96 12.28 36.71
CA ASP A 482 -15.17 13.13 36.77
C ASP A 482 -16.32 12.76 35.80
N ILE A 483 -16.51 11.47 35.55
CA ILE A 483 -17.65 10.94 34.78
C ILE A 483 -18.81 10.66 35.73
N ALA A 484 -19.85 11.48 35.65
CA ALA A 484 -20.98 11.47 36.57
C ALA A 484 -22.15 10.62 36.04
N SER A 485 -22.83 9.92 36.95
CA SER A 485 -24.11 9.28 36.65
C SER A 485 -25.16 10.31 36.18
N TYR A 486 -26.16 9.87 35.44
CA TYR A 486 -27.28 10.70 35.01
C TYR A 486 -28.07 11.22 36.22
N SER A 487 -28.18 12.55 36.36
CA SER A 487 -28.74 13.19 37.57
C SER A 487 -30.23 12.91 37.78
N ASP A 488 -30.96 12.69 36.69
CA ASP A 488 -32.40 12.45 36.65
C ASP A 488 -32.77 11.01 36.98
N THR A 489 -31.93 10.05 36.61
CA THR A 489 -32.20 8.61 36.78
C THR A 489 -31.31 7.92 37.80
N GLY A 490 -30.17 8.50 38.14
CA GLY A 490 -29.12 7.89 38.97
C GLY A 490 -28.33 6.79 38.25
N TYR A 491 -28.64 6.47 36.99
CA TYR A 491 -27.91 5.45 36.24
C TYR A 491 -26.48 5.91 35.93
N PRO A 492 -25.48 5.03 36.08
CA PRO A 492 -24.12 5.31 35.62
C PRO A 492 -24.08 5.73 34.15
N GLY A 493 -23.01 6.43 33.76
CA GLY A 493 -22.69 6.60 32.35
C GLY A 493 -22.40 5.25 31.68
N VAL A 494 -22.19 5.27 30.37
CA VAL A 494 -21.79 4.09 29.61
C VAL A 494 -20.48 4.37 28.89
N ILE A 495 -19.58 3.40 28.88
CA ILE A 495 -18.32 3.42 28.14
C ILE A 495 -18.30 2.26 27.14
N TYR A 496 -17.82 2.53 25.94
CA TYR A 496 -17.62 1.54 24.88
C TYR A 496 -16.19 1.59 24.37
N PHE A 497 -15.65 0.43 24.02
CA PHE A 497 -14.42 0.28 23.26
C PHE A 497 -14.66 -0.62 22.05
N GLU A 498 -14.25 -0.15 20.89
CA GLU A 498 -14.11 -0.99 19.70
C GLU A 498 -12.79 -0.63 19.01
N TYR A 499 -12.33 -1.47 18.11
CA TYR A 499 -11.28 -1.06 17.18
C TYR A 499 -11.62 -1.46 15.76
N TYR A 500 -11.01 -0.80 14.79
CA TYR A 500 -11.11 -1.20 13.39
C TYR A 500 -9.76 -1.18 12.71
N ILE A 501 -9.63 -2.03 11.69
CA ILE A 501 -8.54 -2.02 10.71
C ILE A 501 -9.03 -1.20 9.53
N ASP A 502 -8.27 -0.19 9.12
CA ASP A 502 -8.53 0.56 7.90
C ASP A 502 -7.65 0.01 6.78
N SER A 503 -8.28 -0.62 5.79
CA SER A 503 -7.63 -1.08 4.56
C SER A 503 -8.24 -0.33 3.39
N GLU A 504 -7.55 0.71 2.95
CA GLU A 504 -7.95 1.52 1.78
C GLU A 504 -9.35 2.14 1.93
N GLY A 505 -9.69 2.62 3.13
CA GLY A 505 -11.00 3.20 3.47
C GLY A 505 -12.06 2.18 3.84
N ILE A 506 -11.81 0.89 3.63
CA ILE A 506 -12.68 -0.17 4.11
C ILE A 506 -12.31 -0.47 5.56
N ARG A 507 -13.25 -0.19 6.46
CA ARG A 507 -13.08 -0.45 7.90
C ARG A 507 -13.66 -1.80 8.25
N THR A 508 -12.83 -2.67 8.83
CA THR A 508 -13.27 -3.93 9.44
C THR A 508 -13.25 -3.76 10.95
N TYR A 509 -14.41 -3.88 11.59
CA TYR A 509 -14.59 -3.58 13.00
C TYR A 509 -14.46 -4.82 13.88
N SER A 510 -14.01 -4.62 15.11
CA SER A 510 -14.11 -5.59 16.18
C SER A 510 -15.52 -5.67 16.73
N LYS A 511 -15.80 -6.75 17.46
CA LYS A 511 -16.85 -6.70 18.47
C LYS A 511 -16.51 -5.57 19.45
N ASP A 512 -17.52 -4.85 19.89
CA ASP A 512 -17.36 -3.86 20.93
C ASP A 512 -17.30 -4.52 22.31
N TRP A 513 -16.73 -3.80 23.25
CA TRP A 513 -16.83 -4.06 24.67
C TRP A 513 -17.55 -2.87 25.30
N GLN A 514 -18.51 -3.13 26.19
CA GLN A 514 -19.28 -2.09 26.86
C GLN A 514 -19.39 -2.31 28.36
N SER A 515 -19.53 -1.22 29.11
CA SER A 515 -19.61 -1.24 30.57
C SER A 515 -20.25 0.03 31.11
N GLN A 516 -20.73 -0.02 32.35
CA GLN A 516 -21.14 1.16 33.10
C GLN A 516 -19.92 1.97 33.56
N ILE A 517 -20.03 3.29 33.68
CA ILE A 517 -18.95 4.13 34.17
C ILE A 517 -19.43 5.21 35.14
N SER A 518 -18.75 5.34 36.28
CA SER A 518 -18.97 6.40 37.26
C SER A 518 -17.70 6.63 38.08
N THR A 519 -17.02 7.75 37.82
CA THR A 519 -15.70 8.05 38.39
C THR A 519 -15.69 9.33 39.24
N VAL A 520 -16.88 9.83 39.60
CA VAL A 520 -17.02 10.92 40.57
C VAL A 520 -16.86 10.35 41.99
N SER A 521 -16.11 11.07 42.83
CA SER A 521 -15.95 10.69 44.25
C SER A 521 -17.29 10.73 44.99
N PRO A 522 -17.62 9.71 45.82
CA PRO A 522 -18.79 9.76 46.69
C PRO A 522 -18.74 11.01 47.59
N GLY A 523 -19.67 11.95 47.38
CA GLY A 523 -19.75 13.21 48.12
C GLY A 523 -19.21 14.46 47.40
N GLY A 524 -18.79 14.36 46.13
CA GLY A 524 -18.29 15.48 45.32
C GLY A 524 -19.36 16.25 44.53
N GLY A 525 -20.64 16.17 44.93
CA GLY A 525 -21.71 17.03 44.40
C GLY A 525 -21.75 18.35 45.16
N ASP A 526 -21.66 19.44 44.41
CA ASP A 526 -21.75 20.86 44.81
C ASP A 526 -20.57 21.44 45.61
N ASN A 527 -19.71 22.17 44.88
CA ASN A 527 -19.15 23.45 45.32
C ASN A 527 -19.02 24.42 44.14
#